data_AF-A0A842SFH0-F1
#
_entry.id   AF-A0A842SFH0-F1
#
_cell.length_a   1.000
_cell.length_b   1.000
_cell.length_c   1.000
_cell.angle_alpha   90.00
_cell.angle_beta   90.00
_cell.angle_gamma   90.00
#
_symmetry.space_group_name_H-M   'P 1'
#
loop_
_entity.id
_entity.type
_entity.pdbx_description
1 polymer ?
#
loop_
_entity_poly.entity_id
_entity_poly.type
_entity_poly.pdbx_seq_one_letter_code
_entity_poly.pdbx_strand_id
1 'polypeptide(L)'
;MATEDIKKEMDAIRAKKEPTTLEKLKLIRYYFNKLKYTEEKIFEELSSWNKQEVENIISDVKKENQKPRPKRYYVSLKEPLEDTRLR
;
A
#
# COMPACT_ATOMS: atom_id res chain seq x y z
N MET A 1 -9.50 0.00 -18.47
CA MET A 1 -8.29 0.51 -19.14
C MET A 1 -7.55 1.46 -18.19
N ALA A 2 -6.91 0.95 -17.14
CA ALA A 2 -6.16 1.76 -16.16
C ALA A 2 -4.79 1.15 -15.82
N THR A 3 -4.40 0.08 -16.52
CA THR A 3 -3.22 -0.73 -16.21
C THR A 3 -1.97 -0.29 -16.95
N GLU A 4 -2.11 0.30 -18.14
CA GLU A 4 -0.97 0.76 -18.94
C GLU A 4 -0.39 2.07 -18.41
N ASP A 5 -1.23 3.01 -17.98
CA ASP A 5 -0.77 4.29 -17.45
C ASP A 5 0.01 4.12 -16.14
N ILE A 6 -0.46 3.23 -15.26
CA ILE A 6 0.25 2.89 -14.02
C ILE A 6 1.61 2.27 -14.35
N LYS A 7 1.68 1.38 -15.34
CA LYS A 7 2.95 0.76 -15.72
C LYS A 7 3.96 1.80 -16.22
N LYS A 8 3.51 2.74 -17.07
CA LYS A 8 4.35 3.84 -17.56
C LYS A 8 4.83 4.76 -16.44
N GLU A 9 3.97 5.08 -15.46
CA GLU A 9 4.36 5.88 -14.30
C GLU A 9 5.43 5.15 -13.46
N MET A 10 5.27 3.84 -13.24
CA MET A 10 6.23 3.03 -12.48
C MET A 10 7.57 2.89 -13.22
N ASP A 11 7.54 2.66 -14.53
CA ASP A 11 8.76 2.61 -15.35
C ASP A 11 9.51 3.95 -15.35
N ALA A 12 8.77 5.07 -15.37
CA ALA A 12 9.35 6.40 -15.24
C ALA A 12 10.01 6.63 -13.87
N ILE A 13 9.39 6.17 -12.78
CA ILE A 13 9.97 6.22 -11.43
C ILE A 13 11.24 5.37 -11.34
N ARG A 14 11.22 4.17 -11.91
CA ARG A 14 12.38 3.26 -11.94
C ARG A 14 13.57 3.88 -12.68
N ALA A 15 13.31 4.60 -13.77
CA ALA A 15 14.35 5.25 -14.57
C ALA A 15 14.95 6.51 -13.91
N LYS A 16 14.34 7.05 -12.84
CA LYS A 16 14.90 8.21 -12.13
C LYS A 16 16.15 7.82 -11.35
N LYS A 17 17.19 8.66 -11.47
CA LYS A 17 18.42 8.53 -10.67
C LYS A 17 18.16 8.74 -9.17
N GLU A 18 17.31 9.70 -8.83
CA GLU A 18 16.96 10.05 -7.45
C GLU A 18 15.44 10.19 -7.30
N PRO A 19 14.71 9.07 -7.17
CA PRO A 19 13.28 9.11 -6.90
C PRO A 19 13.01 9.52 -5.46
N THR A 20 11.92 10.25 -5.28
CA THR A 20 11.45 10.68 -3.95
C THR A 20 10.98 9.48 -3.12
N THR A 21 10.99 9.59 -1.80
CA THR A 21 10.52 8.53 -0.88
C THR A 21 9.11 8.03 -1.19
N LEU A 22 8.20 8.93 -1.60
CA LEU A 22 6.85 8.57 -2.03
C LEU A 22 6.83 7.73 -3.31
N GLU A 23 7.67 8.07 -4.28
CA GLU A 23 7.80 7.32 -5.53
C GLU A 23 8.40 5.93 -5.30
N LYS A 24 9.44 5.86 -4.44
CA LYS A 24 10.02 4.59 -4.01
C LYS A 24 8.96 3.68 -3.38
N LEU A 25 8.14 4.24 -2.49
CA LEU A 25 7.05 3.52 -1.83
C LEU A 25 5.96 3.07 -2.81
N LYS A 26 5.55 3.93 -3.76
CA LYS A 26 4.61 3.55 -4.84
C LYS A 26 5.13 2.37 -5.65
N LEU A 27 6.39 2.43 -6.09
CA LEU A 27 7.03 1.41 -6.92
C LEU A 27 7.13 0.07 -6.18
N ILE A 28 7.59 0.10 -4.91
CA ILE A 28 7.70 -1.11 -4.08
C ILE A 28 6.32 -1.72 -3.81
N ARG A 29 5.30 -0.90 -3.51
CA ARG A 29 3.91 -1.40 -3.39
C ARG A 29 3.42 -2.03 -4.69
N TYR A 30 3.76 -1.47 -5.84
CA TYR A 30 3.40 -2.04 -7.13
C TYR A 30 4.08 -3.41 -7.34
N TYR A 31 5.39 -3.53 -7.09
CA TYR A 31 6.09 -4.81 -7.19
C TYR A 31 5.54 -5.86 -6.23
N PHE A 32 5.25 -5.47 -5.00
CA PHE A 32 4.77 -6.38 -3.97
C PHE A 32 3.31 -6.82 -4.19
N ASN A 33 2.40 -5.87 -4.47
CA ASN A 33 0.96 -6.15 -4.51
C ASN A 33 0.44 -6.51 -5.91
N LYS A 34 0.98 -5.89 -6.97
CA LYS A 34 0.53 -6.15 -8.35
C LYS A 34 1.33 -7.27 -9.01
N LEU A 35 2.66 -7.19 -8.95
CA LEU A 35 3.53 -8.15 -9.62
C LEU A 35 3.92 -9.34 -8.74
N LYS A 36 3.64 -9.28 -7.43
CA LYS A 36 3.95 -10.34 -6.44
C LYS A 36 5.42 -10.78 -6.47
N TYR A 37 6.33 -9.82 -6.62
CA TYR A 37 7.77 -10.10 -6.59
C TYR A 37 8.22 -10.48 -5.18
N THR A 38 9.21 -11.37 -5.12
CA THR A 38 9.95 -11.67 -3.87
C THR A 38 10.83 -10.48 -3.50
N GLU A 39 11.20 -10.38 -2.21
CA GLU A 39 12.07 -9.31 -1.73
C GLU A 39 13.41 -9.30 -2.47
N GLU A 40 13.99 -10.48 -2.67
CA GLU A 40 15.23 -10.66 -3.44
C GLU A 40 15.13 -10.02 -4.83
N LYS A 41 14.03 -10.29 -5.55
CA LYS A 41 13.81 -9.72 -6.88
C LYS A 41 13.60 -8.21 -6.84
N ILE A 42 12.97 -7.68 -5.79
CA ILE A 42 12.81 -6.23 -5.60
C ILE A 42 14.18 -5.58 -5.33
N PHE A 43 15.04 -6.22 -4.55
CA PHE A 43 16.40 -5.73 -4.31
C PHE A 43 17.28 -5.78 -5.55
N GLU A 44 17.14 -6.81 -6.39
CA GLU A 44 17.83 -6.88 -7.69
C GLU A 44 17.39 -5.73 -8.60
N GLU A 45 16.08 -5.52 -8.72
CA GLU A 45 15.48 -4.47 -9.55
C GLU A 45 15.80 -3.05 -9.08
N LEU A 46 15.97 -2.88 -7.76
CA LEU A 46 16.27 -1.59 -7.10
C LEU A 46 17.69 -1.53 -6.57
N SER A 47 18.60 -2.31 -7.15
CA SER A 47 20.02 -2.36 -6.78
C SER A 47 20.73 -1.01 -6.94
N SER A 48 20.20 -0.13 -7.78
CA SER A 48 20.68 1.25 -7.95
C SER A 48 20.32 2.18 -6.79
N TRP A 49 19.40 1.78 -5.91
CA TRP A 49 18.94 2.57 -4.77
C TRP A 49 19.63 2.12 -3.48
N ASN A 50 19.53 2.96 -2.44
CA ASN A 50 20.06 2.62 -1.13
C ASN A 50 19.31 1.40 -0.55
N LYS A 51 20.05 0.30 -0.35
CA LYS A 51 19.52 -0.96 0.16
C LYS A 51 18.78 -0.82 1.48
N GLN A 52 19.30 -0.02 2.42
CA GLN A 52 18.66 0.17 3.74
C GLN A 52 17.31 0.86 3.62
N GLU A 53 17.17 1.83 2.73
CA GLU A 53 15.89 2.52 2.50
C GLU A 53 14.87 1.57 1.87
N VAL A 54 15.30 0.77 0.89
CA VAL A 54 14.43 -0.22 0.23
C VAL A 54 13.93 -1.25 1.23
N GLU A 55 14.81 -1.76 2.10
CA GLU A 55 14.45 -2.73 3.15
C GLU A 55 13.45 -2.15 4.16
N ASN A 56 13.66 -0.91 4.61
CA ASN A 56 12.72 -0.22 5.49
C ASN A 56 11.33 -0.09 4.85
N ILE A 57 11.26 0.33 3.59
CA ILE A 57 9.99 0.49 2.87
C ILE A 57 9.29 -0.87 2.68
N ILE A 58 10.03 -1.93 2.33
CA ILE A 58 9.47 -3.27 2.21
C ILE A 58 8.86 -3.74 3.54
N SER A 59 9.57 -3.51 4.66
CA SER A 59 9.08 -3.82 6.00
C SER A 59 7.78 -3.09 6.33
N ASP A 60 7.71 -1.79 6.01
CA ASP A 60 6.51 -0.99 6.24
C ASP A 60 5.32 -1.45 5.38
N VAL A 61 5.55 -1.78 4.11
CA VAL A 61 4.52 -2.32 3.22
C VAL A 61 4.02 -3.69 3.70
N LYS A 62 4.92 -4.56 4.19
CA LYS A 62 4.55 -5.83 4.81
C LYS A 62 3.67 -5.63 6.05
N LYS A 63 4.06 -4.73 6.95
CA LYS A 63 3.28 -4.41 8.16
C LYS A 63 1.90 -3.87 7.80
N GLU A 64 1.80 -2.99 6.80
CA GLU A 64 0.53 -2.44 6.34
C GLU A 64 -0.39 -3.50 5.72
N ASN A 65 0.17 -4.40 4.91
CA ASN A 65 -0.57 -5.52 4.33
C ASN A 65 -1.06 -6.54 5.39
N GLN A 66 -0.32 -6.70 6.49
CA GLN A 66 -0.70 -7.58 7.60
C GLN A 66 -1.71 -6.94 8.57
N LYS A 67 -1.90 -5.61 8.54
CA LYS A 67 -2.86 -4.95 9.43
C LYS A 67 -4.27 -5.46 9.12
N PRO A 68 -4.98 -6.05 10.11
CA PRO A 68 -6.37 -6.43 9.91
C PRO A 68 -7.17 -5.16 9.57
N ARG A 69 -8.02 -5.24 8.54
CA ARG A 69 -8.93 -4.14 8.21
C ARG A 69 -9.77 -3.83 9.45
N PRO A 70 -9.97 -2.56 9.81
CA PRO A 70 -10.79 -2.20 10.96
C PRO A 70 -12.16 -2.86 10.81
N LYS A 71 -12.60 -3.57 11.86
CA LYS A 71 -13.92 -4.20 11.90
C LYS A 71 -14.97 -3.09 11.75
N ARG A 72 -15.77 -3.15 10.68
CA ARG A 72 -16.96 -2.31 10.55
C ARG A 72 -18.03 -2.87 11.48
N TYR A 73 -18.19 -2.25 12.65
CA TYR A 73 -19.35 -2.51 13.49
C TYR A 73 -20.51 -1.73 12.88
N TYR A 74 -21.39 -2.43 12.15
CA TYR A 74 -22.69 -1.90 11.81
C TYR A 74 -23.50 -1.89 13.11
N VAL A 75 -23.68 -0.71 13.69
CA VAL A 75 -24.68 -0.53 14.75
C VAL A 75 -26.02 -0.72 14.05
N SER A 76 -26.65 -1.88 14.25
CA SER A 76 -28.03 -2.08 13.83
C SER A 76 -28.89 -1.14 14.66
N LEU A 77 -29.25 0.01 14.10
CA LEU A 77 -30.31 0.88 14.59
C LEU A 77 -31.65 0.15 14.39
N LYS A 78 -31.83 -0.99 15.04
CA LYS A 78 -33.10 -1.71 15.17
C LYS A 78 -33.55 -1.55 16.60
N GLU A 79 -33.92 -0.32 16.93
CA GLU A 79 -34.91 0.04 17.95
C GLU A 79 -34.92 1.57 18.00
N PRO A 80 -36.03 2.24 17.64
CA PRO A 80 -36.19 3.61 18.12
C PRO A 80 -36.18 3.53 19.64
N LEU A 81 -35.34 4.34 20.28
CA LEU A 81 -35.41 4.58 21.72
C LEU A 81 -36.86 5.01 22.02
N GLU A 82 -37.67 4.09 22.55
CA GLU A 82 -39.00 4.44 23.04
C GLU A 82 -38.81 5.47 24.14
N ASP A 83 -39.19 6.70 23.83
CA ASP A 83 -39.09 7.83 24.73
C ASP A 83 -40.10 7.61 25.86
N THR A 84 -39.61 7.17 27.03
CA THR A 84 -40.42 6.85 28.22
C THR A 84 -41.14 8.05 28.85
N ARG A 85 -41.10 9.22 28.20
CA ARG A 85 -41.72 10.48 28.64
C ARG A 85 -43.02 10.85 27.92
N LEU A 86 -43.50 10.03 26.98
CA LEU A 86 -44.84 10.15 26.42
C LEU A 86 -45.83 9.31 27.25
N ARG A 87 -46.19 9.78 28.45
CA ARG A 87 -47.31 9.26 29.24
C ARG A 87 -48.11 10.38 29.85
#